data_AF-A0A538R5E4-F1
#
_entry.id   AF-A0A538R5E4-F1
#
_cell.length_a   1.000
_cell.length_b   1.000
_cell.length_c   1.000
_cell.angle_alpha   90.00
_cell.angle_beta   90.00
_cell.angle_gamma   90.00
#
_symmetry.space_group_name_H-M   'P 1'
#
loop_
_entity.id
_entity.type
_entity.pdbx_description
1 polymer ?
#
loop_
_entity_poly.entity_id
_entity_poly.type
_entity_poly.pdbx_seq_one_letter_code
_entity_poly.pdbx_strand_id
1 'polypeptide(L)'
;MSETPDIASSSHLSQDSLGCTWSQWGQSAAHDGQSCVTGQAPSNILHHIVYDPFEFQEMAEGGGDLFIHYQAPLNDESGNFYMMQKGGTYTPCDPPGSGTPAPCGIDPANVAKEIWFEKKYRRSHDGAFQEAWSFQTDWKPYPVFLWEPVFQPALAGPILYVPGAGGSVWQVLTVLDHPVTLQRINPFDTIDPNTYVSSGITVDRFGFAYWNVLQLDPTTFENRGFLVKAAPWGQTWKVDYETLIPGAPAELDSCFYNFFFATPRPARPWPPSADALPPQFICGRQRPGVNITPAIGRDGTIFTASTADFAFNYAYIVALKPDLSLKWATSMRGLVNDGCGVHRPGFPEGDIRCSTTFSAVGVDPTPTCRPR
;
A
#
# COMPACT_ATOMS: atom_id res chain seq x y z
N MET A 1 52.26 -40.92 32.13
CA MET A 1 50.86 -41.38 32.22
C MET A 1 50.10 -40.18 32.79
N SER A 2 49.42 -39.41 31.94
CA SER A 2 47.96 -39.53 31.70
C SER A 2 47.21 -39.21 33.00
N GLU A 3 46.38 -38.17 33.10
CA GLU A 3 45.19 -37.95 32.27
C GLU A 3 44.83 -36.48 32.04
N THR A 4 44.08 -36.33 30.94
CA THR A 4 43.41 -35.20 30.29
C THR A 4 42.51 -34.30 31.16
N PRO A 5 42.33 -33.03 30.77
CA PRO A 5 41.23 -32.18 31.26
C PRO A 5 39.93 -32.45 30.48
N ASP A 6 38.81 -32.35 31.20
CA ASP A 6 37.45 -32.59 30.72
C ASP A 6 37.00 -31.62 29.62
N ILE A 7 36.35 -32.23 28.63
CA ILE A 7 35.60 -31.62 27.53
C ILE A 7 34.17 -31.38 28.02
N ALA A 8 33.66 -30.15 27.87
CA ALA A 8 32.40 -29.83 27.17
C ALA A 8 31.94 -28.40 27.52
N SER A 9 32.39 -27.45 26.69
CA SER A 9 31.66 -26.19 26.50
C SER A 9 30.40 -26.51 25.70
N SER A 10 29.24 -26.54 26.35
CA SER A 10 27.96 -26.49 25.65
C SER A 10 27.77 -25.07 25.14
N SER A 11 28.01 -24.87 23.85
CA SER A 11 27.58 -23.68 23.12
C SER A 11 26.05 -23.57 23.25
N HIS A 12 25.59 -22.67 24.11
CA HIS A 12 24.25 -22.12 24.02
C HIS A 12 24.16 -21.38 22.68
N LEU A 13 23.67 -22.07 21.65
CA LEU A 13 23.03 -21.40 20.53
C LEU A 13 21.84 -20.65 21.13
N SER A 14 21.96 -19.33 21.24
CA SER A 14 20.85 -18.47 21.63
C SER A 14 19.72 -18.68 20.64
N GLN A 15 18.59 -19.16 21.14
CA GLN A 15 17.31 -19.28 20.43
C GLN A 15 16.66 -17.92 20.13
N ASP A 16 17.43 -16.82 20.12
CA ASP A 16 16.92 -15.44 20.03
C ASP A 16 17.04 -14.81 18.63
N SER A 17 17.58 -15.49 17.62
CA SER A 17 17.80 -14.87 16.30
C SER A 17 16.71 -15.10 15.24
N LEU A 18 15.64 -15.86 15.55
CA LEU A 18 14.60 -16.19 14.57
C LEU A 18 13.42 -15.20 14.52
N GLY A 19 13.33 -14.24 15.44
CA GLY A 19 12.17 -13.33 15.56
C GLY A 19 12.25 -12.06 14.72
N CYS A 20 13.44 -11.71 14.20
CA CYS A 20 13.75 -10.37 13.70
C CYS A 20 14.48 -10.44 12.37
N THR A 21 13.91 -11.17 11.41
CA THR A 21 14.53 -11.42 10.09
C THR A 21 14.06 -10.44 9.01
N TRP A 22 13.11 -9.58 9.34
CA TRP A 22 12.52 -8.59 8.44
C TRP A 22 12.59 -7.23 9.15
N SER A 23 13.15 -6.24 8.47
CA SER A 23 13.42 -4.90 9.02
C SER A 23 12.47 -3.85 8.44
N GLN A 24 11.41 -4.30 7.78
CA GLN A 24 10.54 -3.46 6.97
C GLN A 24 9.35 -2.95 7.77
N TRP A 25 8.51 -2.16 7.10
CA TRP A 25 7.27 -1.62 7.64
C TRP A 25 6.40 -2.73 8.26
N GLY A 26 6.03 -2.59 9.53
CA GLY A 26 5.30 -3.62 10.28
C GLY A 26 6.15 -4.76 10.87
N GLN A 27 7.48 -4.69 10.76
CA GLN A 27 8.53 -5.59 11.29
C GLN A 27 8.52 -7.05 10.86
N SER A 28 7.38 -7.68 10.60
CA SER A 28 7.35 -8.99 9.95
C SER A 28 6.26 -9.05 8.89
N ALA A 29 6.26 -10.10 8.06
CA ALA A 29 5.17 -10.35 7.13
C ALA A 29 3.78 -10.33 7.82
N ALA A 30 3.69 -10.51 9.13
CA ALA A 30 2.45 -10.42 9.90
C ALA A 30 1.97 -8.98 10.17
N HIS A 31 2.79 -7.96 9.91
CA HIS A 31 2.54 -6.55 10.21
C HIS A 31 2.11 -6.30 11.66
N ASP A 32 2.74 -7.00 12.61
CA ASP A 32 2.42 -6.92 14.04
C ASP A 32 3.10 -5.74 14.75
N GLY A 33 3.95 -4.98 14.05
CA GLY A 33 4.50 -3.71 14.51
C GLY A 33 5.48 -3.83 15.68
N GLN A 34 5.92 -5.06 16.01
CA GLN A 34 6.84 -5.30 17.12
C GLN A 34 8.28 -5.09 16.67
N SER A 35 8.93 -4.00 17.10
CA SER A 35 10.37 -3.84 16.90
C SER A 35 11.16 -4.70 17.89
N CYS A 36 12.17 -5.41 17.39
CA CYS A 36 13.11 -6.17 18.22
C CYS A 36 14.24 -5.34 18.83
N VAL A 37 14.30 -4.06 18.49
CA VAL A 37 15.32 -3.14 18.98
C VAL A 37 14.64 -1.95 19.64
N THR A 38 15.23 -1.50 20.76
CA THR A 38 14.83 -0.25 21.39
C THR A 38 15.21 0.90 20.47
N GLY A 39 14.24 1.73 20.11
CA GLY A 39 14.48 2.94 19.32
C GLY A 39 15.41 3.90 20.07
N GLN A 40 16.24 4.63 19.32
CA GLN A 40 17.07 5.71 19.85
C GLN A 40 16.43 7.07 19.57
N ALA A 41 16.71 8.06 20.42
CA ALA A 41 16.31 9.43 20.13
C ALA A 41 17.06 9.95 18.88
N PRO A 42 16.38 10.65 17.94
CA PRO A 42 17.04 11.24 16.79
C PRO A 42 17.89 12.45 17.23
N SER A 43 19.16 12.20 17.56
CA SER A 43 20.07 13.25 18.05
C SER A 43 21.03 13.78 16.98
N ASN A 44 21.19 13.07 15.87
CA ASN A 44 22.14 13.40 14.80
C ASN A 44 21.53 13.13 13.42
N ILE A 45 21.85 13.99 12.46
CA ILE A 45 21.59 13.76 11.04
C ILE A 45 22.84 13.11 10.45
N LEU A 46 22.72 11.87 9.97
CA LEU A 46 23.84 11.14 9.37
C LEU A 46 24.02 11.48 7.88
N HIS A 47 22.92 11.75 7.17
CA HIS A 47 22.93 12.12 5.77
C HIS A 47 21.66 12.92 5.41
N HIS A 48 21.76 13.75 4.38
CA HIS A 48 20.63 14.37 3.71
C HIS A 48 20.56 13.84 2.27
N ILE A 49 19.43 13.25 1.86
CA ILE A 49 19.27 12.61 0.55
C ILE A 49 17.95 13.11 -0.04
N VAL A 50 18.02 13.65 -1.26
CA VAL A 50 16.85 14.01 -2.04
C VAL A 50 16.47 12.80 -2.89
N TYR A 51 15.35 12.16 -2.57
CA TYR A 51 14.81 11.02 -3.33
C TYR A 51 13.67 11.43 -4.27
N ASP A 52 13.06 12.59 -4.05
CA ASP A 52 12.06 13.15 -4.97
C ASP A 52 12.48 14.57 -5.38
N PRO A 53 13.02 14.76 -6.60
CA PRO A 53 13.39 16.08 -7.09
C PRO A 53 12.18 16.92 -7.53
N PHE A 54 10.97 16.34 -7.61
CA PHE A 54 9.75 17.00 -8.08
C PHE A 54 8.85 17.46 -6.95
N GLU A 55 9.18 17.15 -5.68
CA GLU A 55 8.34 17.43 -4.50
C GLU A 55 7.76 18.85 -4.48
N PHE A 56 8.57 19.87 -4.76
CA PHE A 56 8.12 21.27 -4.73
C PHE A 56 7.19 21.61 -5.88
N GLN A 57 7.38 21.00 -7.04
CA GLN A 57 6.50 21.18 -8.21
C GLN A 57 5.16 20.50 -7.94
N GLU A 58 5.17 19.28 -7.42
CA GLU A 58 3.96 18.53 -7.06
C GLU A 58 3.17 19.21 -5.93
N MET A 59 3.86 19.72 -4.91
CA MET A 59 3.22 20.55 -3.87
C MET A 59 2.57 21.80 -4.45
N ALA A 60 3.21 22.47 -5.42
CA ALA A 60 2.64 23.65 -6.05
C ALA A 60 1.36 23.29 -6.84
N GLU A 61 1.33 22.16 -7.55
CA GLU A 61 0.12 21.66 -8.21
C GLU A 61 -0.99 21.34 -7.21
N GLY A 62 -0.64 20.81 -6.03
CA GLY A 62 -1.56 20.47 -4.95
C GLY A 62 -2.00 21.65 -4.08
N GLY A 63 -1.62 22.89 -4.41
CA GLY A 63 -1.95 24.06 -3.59
C GLY A 63 -1.25 24.09 -2.22
N GLY A 64 -0.08 23.44 -2.13
CA GLY A 64 0.72 23.27 -0.91
C GLY A 64 0.69 21.85 -0.34
N ASP A 65 -0.28 21.04 -0.76
CA ASP A 65 -0.39 19.64 -0.33
C ASP A 65 0.44 18.71 -1.22
N LEU A 66 1.06 17.71 -0.60
CA LEU A 66 1.80 16.64 -1.28
C LEU A 66 1.01 15.34 -1.20
N PHE A 67 0.70 14.72 -2.34
CA PHE A 67 -0.20 13.57 -2.41
C PHE A 67 0.48 12.22 -2.66
N ILE A 68 1.81 12.20 -2.81
CA ILE A 68 2.58 10.96 -2.94
C ILE A 68 2.69 10.20 -1.63
N HIS A 69 2.67 8.88 -1.72
CA HIS A 69 2.97 7.95 -0.63
C HIS A 69 4.38 7.39 -0.81
N TYR A 70 5.32 7.92 -0.03
CA TYR A 70 6.70 7.44 -0.10
C TYR A 70 6.89 6.07 0.54
N GLN A 71 7.89 5.36 0.03
CA GLN A 71 8.34 4.08 0.57
C GLN A 71 8.80 4.25 2.04
N ALA A 72 8.50 3.26 2.86
CA ALA A 72 9.22 3.03 4.10
C ALA A 72 10.58 2.36 3.81
N PRO A 73 11.73 2.96 4.18
CA PRO A 73 13.05 2.44 3.83
C PRO A 73 13.25 0.98 4.25
N LEU A 74 13.91 0.21 3.39
CA LEU A 74 14.27 -1.18 3.69
C LEU A 74 15.70 -1.24 4.19
N ASN A 75 16.00 -2.10 5.16
CA ASN A 75 17.36 -2.24 5.69
C ASN A 75 17.84 -3.69 5.58
N ASP A 76 19.09 -3.92 5.20
CA ASP A 76 19.69 -5.25 5.32
C ASP A 76 20.40 -5.43 6.67
N GLU A 77 20.79 -6.67 6.96
CA GLU A 77 21.49 -7.03 8.20
C GLU A 77 22.86 -6.36 8.34
N SER A 78 23.45 -5.87 7.24
CA SER A 78 24.72 -5.16 7.24
C SER A 78 24.56 -3.66 7.53
N GLY A 79 23.33 -3.18 7.74
CA GLY A 79 23.04 -1.77 7.98
C GLY A 79 23.08 -0.90 6.73
N ASN A 80 23.04 -1.50 5.53
CA ASN A 80 22.72 -0.76 4.32
C ASN A 80 21.21 -0.54 4.26
N PHE A 81 20.78 0.50 3.56
CA PHE A 81 19.36 0.71 3.32
C PHE A 81 19.05 0.85 1.83
N TYR A 82 17.79 0.64 1.50
CA TYR A 82 17.23 0.75 0.16
C TYR A 82 16.09 1.77 0.23
N MET A 83 16.09 2.67 -0.74
CA MET A 83 15.09 3.73 -0.83
C MET A 83 14.78 4.01 -2.29
N MET A 84 13.51 4.27 -2.54
CA MET A 84 13.02 4.68 -3.83
C MET A 84 13.62 6.02 -4.20
N GLN A 85 13.74 6.28 -5.50
CA GLN A 85 14.04 7.60 -6.00
C GLN A 85 13.24 7.89 -7.27
N LYS A 86 12.67 9.09 -7.38
CA LYS A 86 12.10 9.63 -8.61
C LYS A 86 13.19 10.26 -9.49
N GLY A 87 12.98 10.16 -10.79
CA GLY A 87 13.77 10.80 -11.84
C GLY A 87 12.93 10.99 -13.10
N GLY A 88 13.56 11.19 -14.25
CA GLY A 88 12.82 11.53 -15.48
C GLY A 88 12.46 13.00 -15.52
N THR A 89 11.25 13.34 -15.97
CA THR A 89 10.79 14.74 -16.06
C THR A 89 9.37 14.91 -15.55
N TYR A 90 9.15 15.99 -14.82
CA TYR A 90 7.84 16.48 -14.43
C TYR A 90 7.59 17.87 -15.05
N THR A 91 6.50 18.02 -15.79
CA THR A 91 6.08 19.31 -16.38
C THR A 91 5.03 19.97 -15.49
N PRO A 92 5.35 21.03 -14.72
CA PRO A 92 4.34 21.75 -13.95
C PRO A 92 3.38 22.52 -14.87
N CYS A 93 2.17 22.76 -14.39
CA CYS A 93 1.19 23.63 -15.03
C CYS A 93 1.50 25.11 -14.78
N ASP A 94 0.96 25.99 -15.62
CA ASP A 94 1.09 27.44 -15.50
C ASP A 94 -0.29 28.13 -15.59
N PRO A 95 -0.82 28.67 -14.47
CA PRO A 95 -0.30 28.52 -13.11
C PRO A 95 -0.42 27.07 -12.59
N PRO A 96 0.30 26.68 -11.52
CA PRO A 96 0.17 25.35 -10.92
C PRO A 96 -1.28 25.02 -10.56
N GLY A 97 -1.69 23.77 -10.81
CA GLY A 97 -3.04 23.27 -10.60
C GLY A 97 -4.05 23.66 -11.69
N SER A 98 -3.64 24.44 -12.69
CA SER A 98 -4.55 24.88 -13.78
C SER A 98 -4.92 23.80 -14.78
N GLY A 99 -4.11 22.73 -14.88
CA GLY A 99 -4.22 21.74 -15.95
C GLY A 99 -3.81 22.26 -17.33
N THR A 100 -3.15 23.43 -17.41
CA THR A 100 -2.67 24.01 -18.67
C THR A 100 -1.22 24.51 -18.57
N PRO A 101 -0.39 24.36 -19.62
CA PRO A 101 -0.68 23.65 -20.86
C PRO A 101 -0.68 22.12 -20.66
N ALA A 102 -1.69 21.43 -21.19
CA ALA A 102 -1.75 19.97 -21.10
C ALA A 102 -0.76 19.31 -22.09
N PRO A 103 -0.11 18.18 -21.73
CA PRO A 103 -0.16 17.51 -20.43
C PRO A 103 0.81 18.14 -19.42
N CYS A 104 0.33 18.50 -18.23
CA CYS A 104 1.10 19.03 -17.12
C CYS A 104 0.52 18.55 -15.78
N GLY A 105 1.27 18.78 -14.69
CA GLY A 105 0.86 18.40 -13.34
C GLY A 105 0.57 16.90 -13.24
N ILE A 106 -0.55 16.54 -12.60
CA ILE A 106 -0.97 15.15 -12.40
C ILE A 106 -1.58 14.48 -13.65
N ASP A 107 -1.50 15.11 -14.83
CA ASP A 107 -1.95 14.48 -16.07
C ASP A 107 -1.24 13.12 -16.27
N PRO A 108 -1.95 12.02 -16.55
CA PRO A 108 -1.34 10.70 -16.68
C PRO A 108 -0.19 10.64 -17.70
N ALA A 109 -0.24 11.43 -18.78
CA ALA A 109 0.84 11.48 -19.77
C ALA A 109 2.05 12.30 -19.29
N ASN A 110 1.87 13.20 -18.32
CA ASN A 110 2.98 13.86 -17.64
C ASN A 110 3.62 12.91 -16.60
N VAL A 111 2.81 12.34 -15.70
CA VAL A 111 3.27 11.41 -14.65
C VAL A 111 3.96 10.17 -15.26
N ALA A 112 3.52 9.72 -16.44
CA ALA A 112 4.19 8.62 -17.15
C ALA A 112 5.66 8.90 -17.52
N LYS A 113 6.09 10.17 -17.58
CA LYS A 113 7.47 10.58 -17.89
C LYS A 113 8.40 10.52 -16.68
N GLU A 114 7.86 10.43 -15.48
CA GLU A 114 8.66 10.18 -14.28
C GLU A 114 9.22 8.76 -14.32
N ILE A 115 10.40 8.58 -13.75
CA ILE A 115 11.11 7.30 -13.69
C ILE A 115 11.29 6.93 -12.23
N TRP A 116 11.00 5.67 -11.91
CA TRP A 116 11.10 5.14 -10.55
C TRP A 116 12.32 4.24 -10.45
N PHE A 117 13.09 4.44 -9.39
CA PHE A 117 14.27 3.65 -9.06
C PHE A 117 14.13 3.08 -7.66
N GLU A 118 14.74 1.92 -7.43
CA GLU A 118 15.18 1.53 -6.08
C GLU A 118 16.71 1.68 -6.01
N LYS A 119 17.21 2.37 -5.00
CA LYS A 119 18.64 2.55 -4.78
C LYS A 119 19.11 1.88 -3.51
N LYS A 120 20.30 1.28 -3.56
CA LYS A 120 21.02 0.79 -2.37
C LYS A 120 22.00 1.85 -1.91
N TYR A 121 21.97 2.15 -0.61
CA TYR A 121 22.93 3.00 0.06
C TYR A 121 23.76 2.18 1.04
N ARG A 122 25.07 2.14 0.80
CA ARG A 122 26.03 1.45 1.66
C ARG A 122 26.47 2.37 2.78
N ARG A 123 26.49 1.83 4.00
CA ARG A 123 27.10 2.52 5.14
C ARG A 123 28.62 2.41 5.06
N SER A 124 29.32 3.54 5.04
CA SER A 124 30.78 3.60 5.09
C SER A 124 31.31 3.44 6.52
N HIS A 125 32.61 3.19 6.65
CA HIS A 125 33.27 2.98 7.94
C HIS A 125 33.18 4.18 8.90
N ASP A 126 33.09 5.40 8.37
CA ASP A 126 32.88 6.65 9.11
C ASP A 126 31.40 6.89 9.47
N GLY A 127 30.50 5.99 9.07
CA GLY A 127 29.07 6.06 9.37
C GLY A 127 28.24 6.85 8.37
N ALA A 128 28.85 7.44 7.33
CA ALA A 128 28.13 8.07 6.22
C ALA A 128 27.45 7.01 5.33
N PHE A 129 26.59 7.45 4.42
CA PHE A 129 25.93 6.60 3.44
C PHE A 129 26.31 7.03 2.03
N GLN A 130 26.61 6.07 1.16
CA GLN A 130 26.95 6.33 -0.24
C GLN A 130 26.11 5.44 -1.14
N GLU A 131 25.65 5.98 -2.27
CA GLU A 131 24.94 5.17 -3.27
C GLU A 131 25.88 4.06 -3.76
N ALA A 132 25.45 2.81 -3.58
CA ALA A 132 26.15 1.64 -4.09
C ALA A 132 25.70 1.31 -5.51
N TRP A 133 24.39 1.36 -5.75
CA TRP A 133 23.79 1.15 -7.06
C TRP A 133 22.35 1.63 -7.13
N SER A 134 21.84 1.72 -8.36
CA SER A 134 20.45 2.07 -8.69
C SER A 134 19.84 1.05 -9.64
N PHE A 135 18.61 0.60 -9.35
CA PHE A 135 17.80 -0.26 -10.21
C PHE A 135 16.60 0.53 -10.72
N GLN A 136 16.52 0.74 -12.03
CA GLN A 136 15.36 1.38 -12.67
C GLN A 136 14.25 0.35 -12.89
N THR A 137 13.04 0.66 -12.42
CA THR A 137 11.84 -0.14 -12.72
C THR A 137 11.01 0.49 -13.82
N ASP A 138 10.22 -0.35 -14.50
CA ASP A 138 9.17 0.07 -15.44
C ASP A 138 7.81 0.30 -14.76
N TRP A 139 7.73 0.19 -13.43
CA TRP A 139 6.51 0.50 -12.68
C TRP A 139 6.04 1.94 -12.91
N LYS A 140 4.72 2.10 -12.92
CA LYS A 140 4.03 3.38 -12.92
C LYS A 140 2.95 3.37 -11.85
N PRO A 141 2.68 4.53 -11.23
CA PRO A 141 1.55 4.65 -10.32
C PRO A 141 0.24 4.32 -11.05
N TYR A 142 -0.64 3.62 -10.34
CA TYR A 142 -2.04 3.48 -10.73
C TYR A 142 -2.66 4.88 -10.82
N PRO A 143 -3.28 5.27 -11.96
CA PRO A 143 -3.76 6.63 -12.16
C PRO A 143 -5.03 6.91 -11.36
N VAL A 144 -4.87 7.45 -10.14
CA VAL A 144 -5.97 7.91 -9.28
C VAL A 144 -5.97 9.42 -9.22
N PHE A 145 -7.16 10.03 -9.22
CA PHE A 145 -7.31 11.48 -9.14
C PHE A 145 -6.52 12.07 -7.95
N LEU A 146 -5.59 12.98 -8.27
CA LEU A 146 -4.84 13.80 -7.30
C LEU A 146 -3.97 13.02 -6.32
N TRP A 147 -3.63 11.76 -6.59
CA TRP A 147 -2.98 10.91 -5.60
C TRP A 147 -2.07 9.86 -6.23
N GLU A 148 -0.88 9.67 -5.65
CA GLU A 148 0.07 8.66 -6.11
C GLU A 148 0.20 7.51 -5.10
N PRO A 149 -0.02 6.25 -5.55
CA PRO A 149 0.13 5.06 -4.72
C PRO A 149 1.56 4.85 -4.24
N VAL A 150 1.67 4.05 -3.18
CA VAL A 150 2.95 3.68 -2.61
C VAL A 150 3.70 2.77 -3.57
N PHE A 151 4.92 3.16 -3.89
CA PHE A 151 5.93 2.25 -4.44
C PHE A 151 6.67 1.60 -3.27
N GLN A 152 6.29 0.38 -2.91
CA GLN A 152 6.87 -0.31 -1.75
C GLN A 152 7.43 -1.70 -2.12
N PRO A 153 8.72 -1.77 -2.47
CA PRO A 153 9.47 -3.02 -2.60
C PRO A 153 9.56 -3.79 -1.27
N ALA A 154 10.03 -5.04 -1.37
CA ALA A 154 10.35 -5.89 -0.22
C ALA A 154 11.69 -6.60 -0.37
N LEU A 155 12.56 -6.48 0.63
CA LEU A 155 13.79 -7.24 0.81
C LEU A 155 13.57 -8.54 1.63
N ALA A 156 13.90 -9.70 1.07
CA ALA A 156 13.93 -10.97 1.77
C ALA A 156 15.30 -11.64 1.58
N GLY A 157 16.11 -11.62 2.65
CA GLY A 157 17.51 -12.04 2.57
C GLY A 157 18.27 -11.24 1.50
N PRO A 158 18.91 -11.89 0.51
CA PRO A 158 19.67 -11.21 -0.54
C PRO A 158 18.82 -10.77 -1.74
N ILE A 159 17.49 -10.98 -1.71
CA ILE A 159 16.60 -10.73 -2.84
C ILE A 159 15.68 -9.56 -2.53
N LEU A 160 15.70 -8.56 -3.40
CA LEU A 160 14.78 -7.45 -3.41
C LEU A 160 13.68 -7.70 -4.46
N TYR A 161 12.43 -7.61 -4.03
CA TYR A 161 11.22 -7.70 -4.83
C TYR A 161 10.74 -6.29 -5.14
N VAL A 162 10.87 -5.86 -6.41
CA VAL A 162 10.57 -4.49 -6.85
C VAL A 162 9.31 -4.49 -7.71
N PRO A 163 8.30 -3.65 -7.43
CA PRO A 163 7.14 -3.50 -8.32
C PRO A 163 7.57 -3.18 -9.76
N GLY A 164 6.87 -3.73 -10.75
CA GLY A 164 7.09 -3.49 -12.18
C GLY A 164 5.78 -3.25 -12.92
N ALA A 165 5.86 -2.94 -14.22
CA ALA A 165 4.68 -2.77 -15.08
C ALA A 165 3.86 -4.07 -15.21
N GLY A 166 2.60 -3.99 -15.62
CA GLY A 166 1.76 -5.17 -15.87
C GLY A 166 1.41 -5.97 -14.62
N GLY A 167 1.41 -5.33 -13.44
CA GLY A 167 1.17 -6.02 -12.16
C GLY A 167 2.25 -7.04 -11.78
N SER A 168 3.41 -6.96 -12.42
CA SER A 168 4.54 -7.87 -12.22
C SER A 168 5.51 -7.37 -11.14
N VAL A 169 6.41 -8.25 -10.70
CA VAL A 169 7.44 -7.95 -9.70
C VAL A 169 8.80 -8.44 -10.20
N TRP A 170 9.82 -7.61 -10.10
CA TRP A 170 11.21 -7.96 -10.37
C TRP A 170 11.87 -8.57 -9.14
N GLN A 171 12.66 -9.63 -9.32
CA GLN A 171 13.61 -10.10 -8.31
C GLN A 171 15.01 -9.59 -8.66
N VAL A 172 15.61 -8.85 -7.74
CA VAL A 172 16.94 -8.25 -7.88
C VAL A 172 17.84 -8.76 -6.76
N LEU A 173 18.98 -9.34 -7.11
CA LEU A 173 20.00 -9.75 -6.15
C LEU A 173 20.76 -8.51 -5.63
N THR A 174 20.86 -8.37 -4.31
CA THR A 174 21.36 -7.14 -3.68
C THR A 174 22.76 -7.23 -3.08
N VAL A 175 23.34 -8.43 -2.99
CA VAL A 175 24.63 -8.67 -2.32
C VAL A 175 25.84 -8.12 -3.08
N LEU A 176 25.65 -7.76 -4.35
CA LEU A 176 26.69 -7.19 -5.20
C LEU A 176 26.64 -5.66 -5.17
N ASP A 177 27.70 -5.06 -5.71
CA ASP A 177 27.87 -3.60 -5.88
C ASP A 177 27.18 -3.09 -7.16
N HIS A 178 26.33 -3.92 -7.77
CA HIS A 178 25.47 -3.58 -8.89
C HIS A 178 24.19 -4.44 -8.80
N PRO A 179 23.06 -4.01 -9.36
CA PRO A 179 21.84 -4.78 -9.29
C PRO A 179 21.89 -5.90 -10.34
N VAL A 180 21.58 -7.12 -9.93
CA VAL A 180 21.45 -8.25 -10.87
C VAL A 180 20.01 -8.73 -10.87
N THR A 181 19.33 -8.54 -11.99
CA THR A 181 17.99 -9.08 -12.20
C THR A 181 18.05 -10.60 -12.31
N LEU A 182 17.37 -11.28 -11.39
CA LEU A 182 17.23 -12.74 -11.42
C LEU A 182 16.07 -13.15 -12.33
N GLN A 183 14.92 -12.48 -12.19
CA GLN A 183 13.74 -12.72 -13.01
C GLN A 183 12.69 -11.60 -12.88
N ARG A 184 11.71 -11.61 -13.78
CA ARG A 184 10.45 -10.88 -13.68
C ARG A 184 9.32 -11.87 -13.46
N ILE A 185 8.62 -11.73 -12.34
CA ILE A 185 7.47 -12.55 -11.98
C ILE A 185 6.21 -11.88 -12.53
N ASN A 186 5.68 -12.40 -13.65
CA ASN A 186 4.44 -11.93 -14.25
C ASN A 186 3.28 -12.89 -13.92
N PRO A 187 2.23 -12.45 -13.21
CA PRO A 187 1.06 -13.29 -12.93
C PRO A 187 0.03 -13.34 -14.08
N PHE A 188 0.32 -12.71 -15.22
CA PHE A 188 -0.52 -12.68 -16.43
C PHE A 188 0.25 -13.16 -17.67
N ASP A 189 -0.47 -13.39 -18.77
CA ASP A 189 0.13 -13.89 -20.02
C ASP A 189 1.03 -12.84 -20.70
N THR A 190 0.70 -11.57 -20.55
CA THR A 190 1.42 -10.42 -21.14
C THR A 190 1.63 -9.32 -20.11
N ILE A 191 2.50 -8.35 -20.44
CA ILE A 191 2.65 -7.11 -19.67
C ILE A 191 1.68 -6.08 -20.27
N ASP A 192 0.57 -5.86 -19.57
CA ASP A 192 -0.45 -4.88 -19.94
C ASP A 192 -0.13 -3.51 -19.29
N PRO A 193 -0.01 -2.42 -20.06
CA PRO A 193 0.25 -1.09 -19.51
C PRO A 193 -0.83 -0.56 -18.57
N ASN A 194 -2.05 -1.11 -18.61
CA ASN A 194 -3.15 -0.74 -17.73
C ASN A 194 -3.30 -1.70 -16.53
N THR A 195 -2.28 -2.52 -16.25
CA THR A 195 -2.25 -3.40 -15.08
C THR A 195 -1.13 -2.96 -14.12
N TYR A 196 -1.48 -2.69 -12.86
CA TYR A 196 -0.63 -2.00 -11.89
C TYR A 196 -0.46 -2.82 -10.61
N VAL A 197 0.76 -2.85 -10.07
CA VAL A 197 0.96 -3.25 -8.67
C VAL A 197 0.41 -2.12 -7.80
N SER A 198 -0.61 -2.42 -6.98
CA SER A 198 -1.41 -1.43 -6.26
C SER A 198 -1.18 -1.45 -4.74
N SER A 199 -0.18 -2.17 -4.27
CA SER A 199 0.20 -2.28 -2.87
C SER A 199 1.71 -2.41 -2.70
N GLY A 200 2.17 -2.40 -1.46
CA GLY A 200 3.48 -2.98 -1.17
C GLY A 200 3.50 -4.48 -1.39
N ILE A 201 4.70 -5.04 -1.26
CA ILE A 201 4.96 -6.48 -1.38
C ILE A 201 5.24 -7.04 0.02
N THR A 202 4.69 -8.21 0.31
CA THR A 202 5.01 -8.98 1.52
C THR A 202 5.66 -10.28 1.13
N VAL A 203 6.74 -10.66 1.82
CA VAL A 203 7.40 -11.96 1.61
C VAL A 203 7.34 -12.78 2.89
N ASP A 204 6.77 -13.98 2.83
CA ASP A 204 6.65 -14.85 4.00
C ASP A 204 7.96 -15.59 4.34
N ARG A 205 7.97 -16.31 5.46
CA ARG A 205 9.14 -17.08 5.94
C ARG A 205 9.61 -18.19 4.99
N PHE A 206 8.78 -18.58 4.03
CA PHE A 206 9.11 -19.59 3.02
C PHE A 206 9.54 -18.93 1.70
N GLY A 207 9.59 -17.60 1.65
CA GLY A 207 9.98 -16.82 0.49
C GLY A 207 8.84 -16.59 -0.51
N PHE A 208 7.59 -16.93 -0.20
CA PHE A 208 6.48 -16.58 -1.10
C PHE A 208 6.20 -15.08 -0.99
N ALA A 209 6.10 -14.43 -2.16
CA ALA A 209 5.74 -13.02 -2.27
C ALA A 209 4.24 -12.86 -2.49
N TYR A 210 3.64 -11.82 -1.90
CA TYR A 210 2.23 -11.48 -1.98
C TYR A 210 2.06 -9.99 -2.28
N TRP A 211 1.19 -9.65 -3.23
CA TRP A 211 0.87 -8.27 -3.58
C TRP A 211 -0.51 -8.16 -4.23
N ASN A 212 -1.08 -6.96 -4.23
CA ASN A 212 -2.32 -6.65 -4.92
C ASN A 212 -2.05 -6.06 -6.30
N VAL A 213 -2.92 -6.41 -7.24
CA VAL A 213 -2.91 -5.91 -8.62
C VAL A 213 -4.26 -5.30 -8.95
N LEU A 214 -4.24 -4.15 -9.63
CA LEU A 214 -5.41 -3.54 -10.27
C LEU A 214 -5.23 -3.50 -11.78
N GLN A 215 -6.24 -3.95 -12.52
CA GLN A 215 -6.35 -3.76 -13.96
C GLN A 215 -7.40 -2.69 -14.21
N LEU A 216 -6.99 -1.62 -14.88
CA LEU A 216 -7.86 -0.54 -15.30
C LEU A 216 -8.33 -0.78 -16.72
N ASP A 217 -9.64 -0.70 -16.95
CA ASP A 217 -10.15 -0.50 -18.30
C ASP A 217 -10.11 1.01 -18.63
N PRO A 218 -9.27 1.44 -19.59
CA PRO A 218 -9.13 2.86 -19.95
C PRO A 218 -10.40 3.45 -20.58
N THR A 219 -11.40 2.63 -20.93
CA THR A 219 -12.65 3.05 -21.57
C THR A 219 -13.82 3.14 -20.61
N THR A 220 -13.83 2.35 -19.53
CA THR A 220 -14.96 2.25 -18.60
C THR A 220 -14.65 2.71 -17.18
N PHE A 221 -13.38 3.03 -16.86
CA PHE A 221 -12.90 3.26 -15.49
C PHE A 221 -13.18 2.09 -14.54
N GLU A 222 -13.47 0.90 -15.08
CA GLU A 222 -13.68 -0.31 -14.31
C GLU A 222 -12.34 -0.87 -13.83
N ASN A 223 -12.32 -1.30 -12.57
CA ASN A 223 -11.15 -1.93 -11.98
C ASN A 223 -11.39 -3.41 -11.65
N ARG A 224 -10.61 -4.30 -12.27
CA ARG A 224 -10.50 -5.69 -11.82
C ARG A 224 -9.33 -5.83 -10.85
N GLY A 225 -9.54 -6.58 -9.78
CA GLY A 225 -8.61 -6.67 -8.67
C GLY A 225 -8.16 -8.10 -8.37
N PHE A 226 -6.87 -8.30 -8.15
CA PHE A 226 -6.32 -9.60 -7.80
C PHE A 226 -5.40 -9.54 -6.58
N LEU A 227 -5.48 -10.55 -5.72
CA LEU A 227 -4.42 -10.87 -4.78
C LEU A 227 -3.52 -11.92 -5.44
N VAL A 228 -2.25 -11.60 -5.59
CA VAL A 228 -1.25 -12.47 -6.21
C VAL A 228 -0.38 -13.10 -5.14
N LYS A 229 -0.04 -14.37 -5.33
CA LYS A 229 0.99 -15.11 -4.60
C LYS A 229 2.01 -15.64 -5.60
N ALA A 230 3.30 -15.51 -5.30
CA ALA A 230 4.36 -16.10 -6.11
C ALA A 230 5.38 -16.86 -5.27
N ALA A 231 5.84 -17.99 -5.78
CA ALA A 231 6.96 -18.71 -5.21
C ALA A 231 8.30 -18.02 -5.53
N PRO A 232 9.37 -18.27 -4.75
CA PRO A 232 10.71 -17.75 -5.04
C PRO A 232 11.22 -18.07 -6.44
N TRP A 233 10.78 -19.19 -7.04
CA TRP A 233 11.15 -19.65 -8.38
C TRP A 233 10.21 -19.14 -9.49
N GLY A 234 9.32 -18.19 -9.20
CA GLY A 234 8.51 -17.47 -10.20
C GLY A 234 7.15 -18.09 -10.52
N GLN A 235 6.80 -19.25 -9.96
CA GLN A 235 5.44 -19.79 -10.13
C GLN A 235 4.41 -18.90 -9.43
N THR A 236 3.32 -18.55 -10.12
CA THR A 236 2.29 -17.62 -9.64
C THR A 236 0.94 -18.30 -9.44
N TRP A 237 0.19 -17.78 -8.47
CA TRP A 237 -1.23 -18.03 -8.23
C TRP A 237 -1.91 -16.69 -7.96
N LYS A 238 -3.20 -16.59 -8.28
CA LYS A 238 -3.98 -15.39 -7.97
C LYS A 238 -5.44 -15.72 -7.71
N VAL A 239 -6.10 -14.86 -6.94
CA VAL A 239 -7.54 -14.92 -6.71
C VAL A 239 -8.17 -13.57 -7.06
N ASP A 240 -9.34 -13.61 -7.68
CA ASP A 240 -10.10 -12.44 -8.11
C ASP A 240 -10.96 -11.92 -6.95
N TYR A 241 -10.78 -10.65 -6.59
CA TYR A 241 -11.56 -10.01 -5.51
C TYR A 241 -13.06 -9.96 -5.81
N GLU A 242 -13.46 -9.95 -7.09
CA GLU A 242 -14.86 -9.92 -7.51
C GLU A 242 -15.64 -11.14 -7.00
N THR A 243 -15.00 -12.31 -7.01
CA THR A 243 -15.63 -13.58 -6.62
C THR A 243 -15.14 -14.12 -5.28
N LEU A 244 -14.13 -13.48 -4.67
CA LEU A 244 -13.51 -13.93 -3.43
C LEU A 244 -14.47 -13.93 -2.23
N ILE A 245 -15.46 -13.03 -2.23
CA ILE A 245 -16.37 -12.82 -1.08
C ILE A 245 -17.82 -13.10 -1.53
N PRO A 246 -18.35 -14.31 -1.31
CA PRO A 246 -19.68 -14.69 -1.80
C PRO A 246 -20.87 -13.83 -1.32
N GLY A 247 -20.70 -13.07 -0.24
CA GLY A 247 -21.73 -12.16 0.31
C GLY A 247 -21.41 -10.68 0.15
N ALA A 248 -20.39 -10.32 -0.63
CA ALA A 248 -20.18 -8.93 -1.02
C ALA A 248 -21.17 -8.54 -2.12
N PRO A 249 -21.59 -7.26 -2.21
CA PRO A 249 -22.41 -6.81 -3.31
C PRO A 249 -21.73 -7.07 -4.65
N ALA A 250 -22.53 -7.50 -5.63
CA ALA A 250 -22.11 -7.59 -7.01
C ALA A 250 -21.98 -6.20 -7.65
N GLU A 251 -21.32 -6.12 -8.81
CA GLU A 251 -21.04 -4.88 -9.51
C GLU A 251 -22.27 -3.97 -9.71
N LEU A 252 -23.39 -4.57 -10.13
CA LEU A 252 -24.63 -3.88 -10.46
C LEU A 252 -25.63 -3.80 -9.28
N ASP A 253 -25.25 -4.29 -8.10
CA ASP A 253 -26.09 -4.14 -6.92
C ASP A 253 -26.22 -2.67 -6.51
N SER A 254 -27.29 -2.35 -5.79
CA SER A 254 -27.56 -0.99 -5.33
C SER A 254 -26.91 -0.73 -3.97
N CYS A 255 -25.86 0.09 -3.96
CA CYS A 255 -25.13 0.49 -2.77
C CYS A 255 -25.48 1.92 -2.36
N PHE A 256 -25.62 2.15 -1.05
CA PHE A 256 -25.70 3.49 -0.47
C PHE A 256 -24.38 4.27 -0.60
N TYR A 257 -24.47 5.49 -1.12
CA TYR A 257 -23.37 6.44 -1.21
C TYR A 257 -23.42 7.40 -0.03
N ASN A 258 -23.07 8.67 -0.24
CA ASN A 258 -23.21 9.74 0.73
C ASN A 258 -24.22 10.80 0.26
N PHE A 259 -24.71 11.62 1.19
CA PHE A 259 -25.59 12.75 0.88
C PHE A 259 -24.94 13.83 0.00
N PHE A 260 -23.61 13.84 -0.17
CA PHE A 260 -22.93 14.76 -1.09
C PHE A 260 -23.30 14.48 -2.56
N PHE A 261 -23.62 13.22 -2.89
CA PHE A 261 -24.09 12.80 -4.21
C PHE A 261 -25.61 12.89 -4.40
N ALA A 262 -26.37 13.34 -3.39
CA ALA A 262 -27.81 13.51 -3.51
C ALA A 262 -28.17 14.69 -4.44
N THR A 263 -29.25 14.54 -5.21
CA THR A 263 -29.75 15.59 -6.11
C THR A 263 -31.25 15.82 -5.85
N PRO A 264 -31.68 16.99 -5.32
CA PRO A 264 -30.83 18.08 -4.84
C PRO A 264 -30.03 17.68 -3.60
N ARG A 265 -28.83 18.25 -3.42
CA ARG A 265 -28.00 18.01 -2.25
C ARG A 265 -28.66 18.61 -1.00
N PRO A 266 -28.97 17.82 0.05
CA PRO A 266 -29.50 18.35 1.30
C PRO A 266 -28.52 19.33 1.94
N ALA A 267 -29.03 20.40 2.54
CA ALA A 267 -28.22 21.30 3.35
C ALA A 267 -27.57 20.55 4.51
N ARG A 268 -26.34 20.92 4.88
CA ARG A 268 -25.73 20.48 6.14
C ARG A 268 -26.51 21.06 7.34
N PRO A 269 -26.47 20.44 8.52
CA PRO A 269 -25.70 19.23 8.86
C PRO A 269 -26.37 17.92 8.40
N TRP A 270 -25.59 16.85 8.25
CA TRP A 270 -26.10 15.53 7.87
C TRP A 270 -26.08 14.55 9.06
N PRO A 271 -26.99 13.55 9.10
CA PRO A 271 -28.12 13.38 8.19
C PRO A 271 -29.18 14.49 8.38
N PRO A 272 -29.96 14.84 7.34
CA PRO A 272 -30.97 15.90 7.40
C PRO A 272 -32.20 15.52 8.25
N SER A 273 -32.47 14.23 8.48
CA SER A 273 -33.47 13.72 9.42
C SER A 273 -33.04 12.35 9.96
N ALA A 274 -33.69 11.85 11.00
CA ALA A 274 -33.35 10.58 11.65
C ALA A 274 -33.46 9.37 10.69
N ASP A 275 -34.40 9.41 9.74
CA ASP A 275 -34.68 8.31 8.79
C ASP A 275 -34.18 8.63 7.37
N ALA A 276 -33.37 9.68 7.20
CA ALA A 276 -32.83 10.03 5.89
C ALA A 276 -31.86 8.94 5.40
N LEU A 277 -32.07 8.49 4.16
CA LEU A 277 -31.15 7.60 3.47
C LEU A 277 -30.40 8.38 2.38
N PRO A 278 -29.08 8.16 2.22
CA PRO A 278 -28.35 8.71 1.09
C PRO A 278 -28.83 8.07 -0.22
N PRO A 279 -28.51 8.67 -1.38
CA PRO A 279 -28.79 8.05 -2.67
C PRO A 279 -28.09 6.71 -2.80
N GLN A 280 -28.67 5.85 -3.64
CA GLN A 280 -28.06 4.59 -4.04
C GLN A 280 -27.65 4.62 -5.50
N PHE A 281 -26.50 4.02 -5.80
CA PHE A 281 -26.00 3.79 -7.15
C PHE A 281 -25.38 2.39 -7.22
N ILE A 282 -24.90 2.00 -8.40
CA ILE A 282 -24.18 0.73 -8.59
C ILE A 282 -22.97 0.65 -7.63
N CYS A 283 -22.73 -0.52 -7.04
CA CYS A 283 -21.61 -0.70 -6.11
C CYS A 283 -20.24 -0.62 -6.80
N GLY A 284 -20.16 -1.12 -8.03
CA GLY A 284 -18.90 -1.45 -8.68
C GLY A 284 -18.34 -2.79 -8.17
N ARG A 285 -17.38 -3.36 -8.91
CA ARG A 285 -16.75 -4.64 -8.55
C ARG A 285 -16.00 -4.53 -7.23
N GLN A 286 -15.91 -5.66 -6.51
CA GLN A 286 -14.97 -5.77 -5.40
C GLN A 286 -13.54 -5.81 -5.93
N ARG A 287 -12.67 -5.02 -5.31
CA ARG A 287 -11.25 -4.92 -5.66
C ARG A 287 -10.40 -4.71 -4.40
N PRO A 288 -9.06 -4.88 -4.45
CA PRO A 288 -8.22 -4.47 -3.34
C PRO A 288 -8.31 -2.95 -3.13
N GLY A 289 -8.18 -2.52 -1.88
CA GLY A 289 -7.85 -1.12 -1.61
C GLY A 289 -6.46 -0.79 -2.16
N VAL A 290 -6.27 0.44 -2.64
CA VAL A 290 -4.95 0.91 -3.05
C VAL A 290 -4.08 1.08 -1.79
N ASN A 291 -2.80 0.75 -1.88
CA ASN A 291 -1.82 0.68 -0.79
C ASN A 291 -2.10 -0.37 0.28
N ILE A 292 -3.09 -1.25 0.10
CA ILE A 292 -3.34 -2.36 1.03
C ILE A 292 -2.33 -3.45 0.78
N THR A 293 -1.30 -3.54 1.61
CA THR A 293 -0.33 -4.63 1.48
C THR A 293 -0.75 -5.85 2.33
N PRO A 294 -0.76 -7.07 1.76
CA PRO A 294 -1.21 -8.26 2.48
C PRO A 294 -0.37 -8.59 3.71
N ALA A 295 -0.99 -9.02 4.80
CA ALA A 295 -0.30 -9.52 6.00
C ALA A 295 -0.39 -11.05 6.09
N ILE A 296 0.65 -11.72 6.57
CA ILE A 296 0.78 -13.17 6.62
C ILE A 296 0.96 -13.62 8.07
N GLY A 297 -0.08 -14.25 8.62
CA GLY A 297 -0.05 -14.84 9.95
C GLY A 297 0.95 -16.00 10.06
N ARG A 298 1.36 -16.33 11.28
CA ARG A 298 2.29 -17.46 11.54
C ARG A 298 1.74 -18.80 11.03
N ASP A 299 0.43 -18.99 11.05
CA ASP A 299 -0.25 -20.19 10.52
C ASP A 299 -0.39 -20.18 8.98
N GLY A 300 0.12 -19.14 8.31
CA GLY A 300 0.01 -18.94 6.86
C GLY A 300 -1.32 -18.32 6.43
N THR A 301 -2.18 -17.88 7.37
CA THR A 301 -3.36 -17.10 7.03
C THR A 301 -2.96 -15.79 6.38
N ILE A 302 -3.54 -15.48 5.24
CA ILE A 302 -3.30 -14.24 4.50
C ILE A 302 -4.42 -13.27 4.85
N PHE A 303 -4.09 -12.07 5.27
CA PHE A 303 -5.02 -10.99 5.58
C PHE A 303 -4.89 -9.87 4.55
N THR A 304 -6.02 -9.37 4.09
CA THR A 304 -6.10 -8.22 3.16
C THR A 304 -7.43 -7.48 3.39
N ALA A 305 -7.65 -6.41 2.64
CA ALA A 305 -8.92 -5.69 2.62
C ALA A 305 -9.41 -5.51 1.19
N SER A 306 -10.73 -5.61 1.02
CA SER A 306 -11.41 -5.31 -0.25
C SER A 306 -12.33 -4.10 -0.09
N THR A 307 -12.65 -3.45 -1.20
CA THR A 307 -13.64 -2.39 -1.28
C THR A 307 -14.38 -2.46 -2.62
N ALA A 308 -15.63 -2.01 -2.64
CA ALA A 308 -16.36 -1.84 -3.90
C ALA A 308 -15.84 -0.60 -4.65
N ASP A 309 -15.70 -0.71 -5.96
CA ASP A 309 -15.00 0.32 -6.76
C ASP A 309 -15.65 1.71 -6.68
N PHE A 310 -16.98 1.78 -6.63
CA PHE A 310 -17.69 3.05 -6.58
C PHE A 310 -18.34 3.35 -5.23
N ALA A 311 -18.54 2.34 -4.38
CA ALA A 311 -19.11 2.48 -3.04
C ALA A 311 -18.09 2.10 -1.95
N PHE A 312 -17.14 3.00 -1.67
CA PHE A 312 -15.96 2.72 -0.83
C PHE A 312 -16.26 2.28 0.61
N ASN A 313 -17.45 2.61 1.11
CA ASN A 313 -17.99 2.17 2.41
C ASN A 313 -18.33 0.67 2.42
N TYR A 314 -18.42 -0.01 1.27
CA TYR A 314 -18.63 -1.45 1.16
C TYR A 314 -17.29 -2.19 1.17
N ALA A 315 -16.56 -2.00 2.28
CA ALA A 315 -15.26 -2.60 2.53
C ALA A 315 -15.36 -3.84 3.42
N TYR A 316 -14.40 -4.75 3.24
CA TYR A 316 -14.29 -6.00 3.99
C TYR A 316 -12.86 -6.22 4.46
N ILE A 317 -12.70 -6.75 5.67
CA ILE A 317 -11.48 -7.45 6.07
C ILE A 317 -11.62 -8.91 5.62
N VAL A 318 -10.59 -9.42 4.97
CA VAL A 318 -10.59 -10.74 4.34
C VAL A 318 -9.45 -11.57 4.88
N ALA A 319 -9.74 -12.81 5.27
CA ALA A 319 -8.75 -13.81 5.62
C ALA A 319 -8.81 -14.97 4.61
N LEU A 320 -7.66 -15.38 4.09
CA LEU A 320 -7.50 -16.49 3.16
C LEU A 320 -6.57 -17.56 3.72
N LYS A 321 -6.75 -18.79 3.26
CA LYS A 321 -5.80 -19.88 3.48
C LYS A 321 -4.58 -19.72 2.56
N PRO A 322 -3.47 -20.45 2.81
CA PRO A 322 -2.28 -20.39 1.95
C PRO A 322 -2.51 -20.72 0.48
N ASP A 323 -3.59 -21.43 0.14
CA ASP A 323 -4.00 -21.77 -1.24
C ASP A 323 -4.87 -20.69 -1.90
N LEU A 324 -4.99 -19.51 -1.27
CA LEU A 324 -5.83 -18.38 -1.68
C LEU A 324 -7.35 -18.65 -1.62
N SER A 325 -7.80 -19.76 -1.02
CA SER A 325 -9.22 -19.96 -0.74
C SER A 325 -9.67 -19.14 0.47
N LEU A 326 -10.90 -18.63 0.43
CA LEU A 326 -11.48 -17.84 1.52
C LEU A 326 -11.50 -18.65 2.83
N LYS A 327 -10.99 -18.06 3.91
CA LYS A 327 -11.13 -18.57 5.28
C LYS A 327 -12.34 -17.91 5.96
N TRP A 328 -12.43 -16.58 5.89
CA TRP A 328 -13.60 -15.78 6.28
C TRP A 328 -13.48 -14.36 5.72
N ALA A 329 -14.57 -13.63 5.66
CA ALA A 329 -14.59 -12.18 5.39
C ALA A 329 -15.63 -11.50 6.29
N THR A 330 -15.33 -10.27 6.71
CA THR A 330 -16.20 -9.47 7.59
C THR A 330 -16.36 -8.07 7.01
N SER A 331 -17.59 -7.60 6.82
CA SER A 331 -17.84 -6.23 6.38
C SER A 331 -17.45 -5.24 7.48
N MET A 332 -16.79 -4.15 7.09
CA MET A 332 -16.40 -3.08 8.03
C MET A 332 -17.54 -2.10 8.34
N ARG A 333 -18.65 -2.20 7.61
CA ARG A 333 -19.81 -1.30 7.76
C ARG A 333 -20.38 -1.38 9.17
N GLY A 334 -20.51 -0.23 9.82
CA GLY A 334 -21.12 -0.11 11.14
C GLY A 334 -20.29 -0.71 12.29
N LEU A 335 -19.03 -1.11 12.03
CA LEU A 335 -18.11 -1.66 13.03
C LEU A 335 -17.07 -0.64 13.51
N VAL A 336 -16.75 0.38 12.71
CA VAL A 336 -15.79 1.43 13.05
C VAL A 336 -16.51 2.69 13.54
N ASN A 337 -15.93 3.35 14.55
CA ASN A 337 -16.35 4.69 14.99
C ASN A 337 -15.59 5.73 14.16
N ASP A 338 -16.19 6.21 13.09
CA ASP A 338 -15.54 7.04 12.06
C ASP A 338 -16.22 8.40 11.82
N GLY A 339 -17.26 8.71 12.60
CA GLY A 339 -18.07 9.91 12.40
C GLY A 339 -18.31 10.76 13.64
N CYS A 340 -19.56 11.15 13.86
CA CYS A 340 -19.91 12.25 14.76
C CYS A 340 -19.46 12.02 16.20
N GLY A 341 -18.92 13.05 16.86
CA GLY A 341 -18.43 12.94 18.23
C GLY A 341 -17.12 12.17 18.39
N VAL A 342 -16.51 11.68 17.31
CA VAL A 342 -15.12 11.20 17.30
C VAL A 342 -14.21 12.41 17.10
N HIS A 343 -13.24 12.60 18.01
CA HIS A 343 -12.31 13.72 17.93
C HIS A 343 -11.44 13.61 16.67
N ARG A 344 -11.51 14.61 15.77
CA ARG A 344 -10.57 14.74 14.65
C ARG A 344 -9.58 15.87 14.96
N PRO A 345 -8.26 15.62 14.88
CA PRO A 345 -7.26 16.68 14.93
C PRO A 345 -7.57 17.77 13.88
N GLY A 346 -7.55 19.05 14.28
CA GLY A 346 -7.85 20.18 13.39
C GLY A 346 -9.31 20.66 13.35
N PHE A 347 -10.25 19.95 14.00
CA PHE A 347 -11.65 20.37 14.12
C PHE A 347 -12.10 20.36 15.61
N PRO A 348 -11.60 21.30 16.43
CA PRO A 348 -11.79 21.30 17.89
C PRO A 348 -13.20 21.73 18.35
N GLU A 349 -13.96 22.43 17.51
CA GLU A 349 -15.39 22.66 17.72
C GLU A 349 -16.16 21.61 16.91
N GLY A 350 -17.07 20.87 17.59
CA GLY A 350 -17.75 19.68 17.06
C GLY A 350 -18.09 19.77 15.57
N ASP A 351 -17.80 18.68 14.84
CA ASP A 351 -17.91 18.58 13.39
C ASP A 351 -19.22 19.22 12.89
N ILE A 352 -19.18 20.45 12.34
CA ILE A 352 -20.37 21.19 11.85
C ILE A 352 -21.08 20.46 10.70
N ARG A 353 -20.47 19.36 10.24
CA ARG A 353 -21.01 18.43 9.25
C ARG A 353 -22.01 17.44 9.85
N CYS A 354 -22.02 17.29 11.18
CA CYS A 354 -22.85 16.35 11.93
C CYS A 354 -24.08 17.01 12.52
N SER A 355 -25.24 16.37 12.35
CA SER A 355 -26.47 16.78 13.01
C SER A 355 -26.40 16.41 14.48
N THR A 356 -26.39 17.40 15.38
CA THR A 356 -26.44 17.17 16.83
C THR A 356 -27.72 16.48 17.28
N THR A 357 -28.77 16.50 16.45
CA THR A 357 -30.08 15.90 16.73
C THR A 357 -30.23 14.51 16.12
N PHE A 358 -29.69 14.27 14.92
CA PHE A 358 -29.99 13.07 14.13
C PHE A 358 -28.81 12.12 13.93
N SER A 359 -27.58 12.54 14.26
CA SER A 359 -26.39 11.70 14.14
C SER A 359 -26.18 10.84 15.39
N ALA A 360 -25.92 9.54 15.21
CA ALA A 360 -25.39 8.70 16.26
C ALA A 360 -23.88 8.96 16.47
N VAL A 361 -23.42 8.94 17.72
CA VAL A 361 -21.99 9.06 18.04
C VAL A 361 -21.23 7.88 17.39
N GLY A 362 -20.11 8.18 16.75
CA GLY A 362 -19.28 7.20 16.05
C GLY A 362 -19.71 6.89 14.63
N VAL A 363 -20.88 7.33 14.17
CA VAL A 363 -21.38 7.01 12.82
C VAL A 363 -21.07 8.15 11.85
N ASP A 364 -20.47 7.82 10.69
CA ASP A 364 -20.29 8.78 9.60
C ASP A 364 -21.65 9.45 9.26
N PRO A 365 -21.75 10.80 9.38
CA PRO A 365 -22.97 11.54 9.05
C PRO A 365 -23.28 11.55 7.54
N THR A 366 -22.30 11.23 6.70
CA THR A 366 -22.42 11.40 5.25
C THR A 366 -23.12 10.23 4.54
N PRO A 367 -22.93 8.94 4.91
CA PRO A 367 -23.61 7.80 4.30
C PRO A 367 -24.77 7.25 5.14
N THR A 368 -25.08 7.85 6.30
CA THR A 368 -25.89 7.28 7.39
C THR A 368 -26.54 5.92 7.11
N CYS A 369 -25.77 4.85 7.33
CA CYS A 369 -26.32 3.51 7.37
C CYS A 369 -26.33 3.03 8.82
N ARG A 370 -27.42 3.32 9.52
CA ARG A 370 -28.04 2.34 10.43
C ARG A 370 -29.56 2.46 10.39
N PRO A 371 -30.23 1.66 9.56
CA PRO A 371 -31.35 0.86 10.02
C PRO A 371 -30.84 -0.56 10.33
N ARG A 372 -31.48 -1.21 11.29
CA ARG A 372 -31.11 -2.53 11.86
C ARG A 372 -30.88 -3.61 10.82
#